data_AF-A0A392MED7-F1
#
_entry.id   AF-A0A392MED7-F1
#
_cell.length_a   1.000
_cell.length_b   1.000
_cell.length_c   1.000
_cell.angle_alpha   90.00
_cell.angle_beta   90.00
_cell.angle_gamma   90.00
#
_symmetry.space_group_name_H-M   'P 1'
#
loop_
_entity.id
_entity.type
_entity.pdbx_description
1 polymer ?
#
loop_
_entity_poly.entity_id
_entity_poly.type
_entity_poly.pdbx_seq_one_letter_code
_entity_poly.pdbx_strand_id
1 'polypeptide(L)'
;MDSLHPDTPQSQSSSQKNAREKNQSPTLAPGPPRRKWSAEVHQLSQFIHEYFADVIDVSGDGHCGFHVVSHLLGRSDEAHHIIRLDLTIELNQNKARY
;
A
#
# COMPACT_ATOMS: atom_id res chain seq x y z
N MET A 1 62.08 57.71 -8.25
CA MET A 1 62.30 56.26 -8.39
C MET A 1 61.32 55.75 -9.42
N ASP A 2 61.79 55.76 -10.66
CA ASP A 2 61.61 54.74 -11.69
C ASP A 2 60.21 54.19 -12.05
N SER A 3 59.91 54.39 -13.33
CA SER A 3 58.84 53.78 -14.13
C SER A 3 58.87 52.25 -14.17
N LEU A 4 57.73 51.60 -14.43
CA LEU A 4 57.47 50.81 -15.66
C LEU A 4 56.03 50.21 -15.68
N HIS A 5 55.37 50.29 -16.82
CA HIS A 5 54.52 49.21 -17.38
C HIS A 5 55.41 48.40 -18.35
N PRO A 6 55.08 47.16 -18.79
CA PRO A 6 53.74 46.54 -18.97
C PRO A 6 53.63 45.20 -18.16
N ASP A 7 52.82 44.17 -18.44
CA ASP A 7 51.97 43.80 -19.60
C ASP A 7 50.83 42.81 -19.24
N THR A 8 49.96 42.47 -20.21
CA THR A 8 48.96 41.37 -20.15
C THR A 8 49.24 40.35 -21.27
N PRO A 9 49.12 39.03 -21.02
CA PRO A 9 48.04 38.30 -21.69
C PRO A 9 47.43 37.08 -20.95
N GLN A 10 46.10 36.98 -21.08
CA GLN A 10 45.26 35.78 -21.24
C GLN A 10 45.97 34.43 -21.56
N SER A 11 45.67 33.34 -20.84
CA SER A 11 44.73 32.26 -21.30
C SER A 11 44.65 30.98 -20.44
N GLN A 12 43.43 30.48 -20.27
CA GLN A 12 42.95 29.07 -20.18
C GLN A 12 43.61 27.94 -19.34
N SER A 13 42.67 27.22 -18.67
CA SER A 13 42.60 25.75 -18.43
C SER A 13 43.28 25.13 -17.20
N SER A 14 42.47 24.47 -16.36
CA SER A 14 42.51 23.01 -16.13
C SER A 14 41.49 22.62 -15.03
N SER A 15 40.72 21.56 -15.27
CA SER A 15 39.69 21.08 -14.34
C SER A 15 40.27 20.15 -13.27
N GLN A 16 40.08 20.44 -11.98
CA GLN A 16 40.13 19.40 -10.94
C GLN A 16 38.95 19.48 -9.97
N LYS A 17 38.20 18.36 -9.92
CA LYS A 17 37.10 18.10 -9.00
C LYS A 17 37.65 17.98 -7.57
N ASN A 18 36.92 18.49 -6.57
CA ASN A 18 37.05 18.02 -5.20
C ASN A 18 35.67 17.71 -4.61
N ALA A 19 35.62 16.68 -3.77
CA ALA A 19 34.40 15.94 -3.47
C ALA A 19 33.45 16.70 -2.53
N ARG A 20 32.16 16.68 -2.86
CA ARG A 20 31.11 17.03 -1.91
C ARG A 20 30.70 15.77 -1.16
N GLU A 21 31.24 15.57 0.04
CA GLU A 21 30.63 14.65 1.01
C GLU A 21 29.16 15.05 1.19
N LYS A 22 28.26 14.15 0.87
CA LYS A 22 26.85 14.27 1.21
C LYS A 22 26.53 13.12 2.16
N ASN A 23 26.49 13.46 3.44
CA ASN A 23 26.15 12.58 4.55
C ASN A 23 25.01 11.61 4.15
N GLN A 24 25.29 10.31 4.19
CA GLN A 24 24.29 9.30 3.92
C GLN A 24 23.32 9.28 5.10
N SER A 25 22.05 9.60 4.84
CA SER A 25 20.98 9.46 5.83
C SER A 25 20.94 8.01 6.31
N PRO A 26 20.66 7.75 7.61
CA PRO A 26 20.43 6.39 8.08
C PRO A 26 19.34 5.72 7.23
N THR A 27 19.65 4.53 6.71
CA THR A 27 18.67 3.69 6.03
C THR A 27 17.57 3.35 7.02
N LEU A 28 16.39 3.95 6.86
CA LEU A 28 15.20 3.53 7.57
C LEU A 28 14.97 2.05 7.28
N ALA A 29 14.74 1.26 8.34
CA ALA A 29 14.39 -0.15 8.19
C ALA A 29 13.22 -0.29 7.23
N PRO A 30 13.15 -1.38 6.42
CA PRO A 30 12.02 -1.60 5.53
C PRO A 30 10.71 -1.50 6.32
N GLY A 31 9.88 -0.52 5.97
CA GLY A 31 8.55 -0.39 6.55
C GLY A 31 7.75 -1.67 6.31
N PRO A 32 6.70 -1.93 7.12
CA PRO A 32 5.85 -3.10 6.91
C PRO A 32 5.36 -3.15 5.45
N PRO A 33 5.24 -4.35 4.85
CA PRO A 33 4.86 -4.48 3.45
C PRO A 33 3.65 -3.62 3.10
N ARG A 34 3.77 -2.79 2.06
CA ARG A 34 2.65 -1.98 1.56
C ARG A 34 1.51 -2.92 1.17
N ARG A 35 0.50 -3.03 2.03
CA ARG A 35 -0.75 -3.76 1.76
C ARG A 35 -1.34 -3.19 0.46
N LYS A 36 -1.61 -4.07 -0.50
CA LYS A 36 -2.20 -3.71 -1.79
C LYS A 36 -3.71 -3.54 -1.64
N TRP A 37 -4.10 -2.48 -0.96
CA TRP A 37 -5.50 -2.13 -0.80
C TRP A 37 -5.99 -1.23 -1.94
N SER A 38 -7.29 -1.30 -2.20
CA SER A 38 -7.95 -0.46 -3.19
C SER A 38 -7.98 1.02 -2.75
N ALA A 39 -8.35 1.92 -3.65
CA ALA A 39 -8.36 3.36 -3.38
C ALA A 39 -9.41 3.74 -2.32
N GLU A 40 -10.48 2.95 -2.21
CA GLU A 40 -11.61 3.11 -1.30
C GLU A 40 -11.18 2.89 0.15
N VAL A 41 -10.34 1.89 0.42
CA VAL A 41 -9.79 1.63 1.76
C VAL A 41 -8.92 2.80 2.25
N HIS A 42 -8.26 3.51 1.33
CA HIS A 42 -7.48 4.71 1.66
C HIS A 42 -8.35 5.93 2.02
N GLN A 43 -9.67 5.89 1.77
CA GLN A 43 -10.62 6.90 2.25
C GLN A 43 -11.03 6.68 3.71
N LEU A 44 -10.86 5.46 4.24
CA LEU A 44 -11.08 5.17 5.65
C LEU A 44 -10.01 5.86 6.50
N SER A 45 -10.39 6.31 7.70
CA SER A 45 -9.47 6.98 8.62
C SER A 45 -8.26 6.10 8.95
N GLN A 46 -7.06 6.70 8.93
CA GLN A 46 -5.80 5.95 9.03
C GLN A 46 -5.66 5.09 10.30
N PHE A 47 -6.33 5.46 11.41
CA PHE A 47 -6.34 4.63 12.62
C PHE A 47 -7.03 3.27 12.41
N ILE A 48 -8.02 3.20 11.51
CA ILE A 48 -8.75 1.96 11.20
C ILE A 48 -7.86 1.00 10.39
N HIS A 49 -6.84 1.52 9.70
CA HIS A 49 -5.91 0.70 8.91
C HIS A 49 -5.10 -0.28 9.76
N GLU A 50 -5.01 -0.13 11.07
CA GLU A 50 -4.37 -1.12 11.94
C GLU A 50 -5.24 -2.39 12.13
N TYR A 51 -6.57 -2.27 12.03
CA TYR A 51 -7.53 -3.31 12.41
C TYR A 51 -7.92 -4.28 11.29
N PHE A 52 -7.58 -3.98 10.03
CA PHE A 52 -7.85 -4.87 8.89
C PHE A 52 -6.56 -5.57 8.44
N ALA A 53 -6.52 -6.91 8.47
CA ALA A 53 -5.40 -7.65 7.90
C ALA A 53 -5.46 -7.65 6.37
N ASP A 54 -6.64 -7.94 5.82
CA ASP A 54 -6.89 -8.14 4.39
C ASP A 54 -8.24 -7.53 3.98
N VAL A 55 -8.46 -7.33 2.68
CA VAL A 55 -9.69 -6.78 2.11
C VAL A 55 -10.09 -7.60 0.89
N ILE A 56 -11.24 -8.27 0.99
CA ILE A 56 -11.82 -9.06 -0.09
C ILE A 56 -12.88 -8.20 -0.78
N ASP A 57 -12.65 -7.87 -2.05
CA ASP A 57 -13.64 -7.21 -2.91
C ASP A 57 -14.70 -8.23 -3.36
N VAL A 58 -15.99 -7.87 -3.27
CA VAL A 58 -17.13 -8.77 -3.54
C VAL A 58 -18.29 -8.01 -4.17
N SER A 59 -19.21 -8.73 -4.81
CA SER A 59 -20.42 -8.15 -5.42
C SER A 59 -21.26 -7.35 -4.40
N GLY A 60 -21.70 -6.16 -4.83
CA GLY A 60 -22.54 -5.23 -4.06
C GLY A 60 -24.06 -5.49 -4.16
N ASP A 61 -24.47 -6.71 -4.48
CA ASP A 61 -25.84 -7.12 -4.80
C ASP A 61 -26.74 -7.43 -3.59
N GLY A 62 -26.25 -7.19 -2.37
CA GLY A 62 -26.94 -7.55 -1.12
C GLY A 62 -26.68 -8.98 -0.64
N HIS A 63 -25.86 -9.76 -1.34
CA HIS A 63 -25.33 -11.05 -0.89
C HIS A 63 -23.87 -10.99 -0.44
N CYS A 64 -23.27 -9.79 -0.37
CA CYS A 64 -21.86 -9.54 -0.01
C CYS A 64 -21.36 -10.33 1.21
N GLY A 65 -22.16 -10.48 2.27
CA GLY A 65 -21.80 -11.31 3.43
C GLY A 65 -21.61 -12.80 3.09
N PHE A 66 -22.44 -13.36 2.20
CA PHE A 66 -22.31 -14.74 1.71
C PHE A 66 -21.17 -14.88 0.70
N HIS A 67 -20.94 -13.88 -0.15
CA HIS A 67 -19.77 -13.82 -1.04
C HIS A 67 -18.46 -13.87 -0.23
N VAL A 68 -18.32 -13.04 0.82
CA VAL A 68 -17.16 -13.04 1.73
C VAL A 68 -16.96 -14.42 2.36
N VAL A 69 -18.02 -15.07 2.86
CA VAL A 69 -17.92 -16.44 3.39
C VAL A 69 -17.50 -17.44 2.31
N SER A 70 -17.96 -17.29 1.07
CA SER A 70 -17.55 -18.13 -0.06
C SER A 70 -16.05 -18.04 -0.34
N HIS A 71 -15.53 -16.81 -0.43
CA HIS A 71 -14.11 -16.54 -0.60
C HIS A 71 -13.27 -17.10 0.56
N LEU A 72 -13.71 -16.91 1.81
CA LEU A 72 -13.02 -17.44 3.00
C LEU A 72 -13.00 -18.98 3.06
N LEU A 73 -14.02 -19.64 2.48
CA LEU A 73 -14.08 -21.10 2.34
C LEU A 73 -13.31 -21.62 1.10
N GLY A 74 -12.65 -20.76 0.33
CA GLY A 74 -11.94 -21.13 -0.90
C GLY A 74 -12.86 -21.60 -2.02
N ARG A 75 -14.13 -21.18 -2.01
CA ARG A 75 -15.14 -21.51 -3.02
C ARG A 75 -15.24 -20.41 -4.08
N SER A 76 -15.91 -20.69 -5.19
CA SER A 76 -16.24 -19.68 -6.19
C SER A 76 -17.21 -18.63 -5.62
N ASP A 77 -17.16 -17.41 -6.14
CA ASP A 77 -18.08 -16.33 -5.77
C ASP A 77 -19.56 -16.77 -5.91
N GLU A 78 -19.86 -17.50 -7.00
CA GLU A 78 -21.16 -18.11 -7.26
C GLU A 78 -21.68 -19.05 -6.16
N ALA A 79 -20.83 -19.63 -5.31
CA ALA A 79 -21.28 -20.55 -4.26
C ALA A 79 -21.98 -19.84 -3.06
N HIS A 80 -22.06 -18.49 -3.06
CA HIS A 80 -22.82 -17.70 -2.08
C HIS A 80 -24.27 -18.20 -1.90
N HIS A 81 -24.94 -18.64 -2.97
CA HIS A 81 -26.33 -19.13 -2.90
C HIS A 81 -26.47 -20.45 -2.15
N ILE A 82 -25.48 -21.35 -2.24
CA ILE A 82 -25.42 -22.60 -1.47
C ILE A 82 -25.18 -22.28 0.01
N ILE A 83 -24.25 -21.38 0.32
CA ILE A 83 -23.95 -20.98 1.70
C ILE A 83 -25.19 -20.36 2.37
N ARG A 84 -25.95 -19.54 1.63
CA ARG A 84 -27.25 -19.00 2.09
C ARG A 84 -28.28 -20.09 2.34
N LEU A 85 -28.35 -21.12 1.48
CA LEU A 85 -29.26 -22.26 1.63
C LEU A 85 -28.90 -23.09 2.87
N ASP A 86 -27.62 -23.46 3.02
CA ASP A 86 -27.12 -24.26 4.14
C ASP A 86 -27.38 -23.54 5.49
N LEU A 87 -27.08 -22.24 5.58
CA LEU A 87 -27.41 -21.43 6.75
C LEU A 87 -28.93 -21.39 7.02
N THR A 88 -29.75 -21.29 5.98
CA THR A 88 -31.21 -21.30 6.11
C THR A 88 -31.70 -22.65 6.66
N ILE A 89 -31.11 -23.77 6.23
CA ILE A 89 -31.43 -25.11 6.74
C ILE A 89 -31.03 -25.22 8.22
N GLU A 90 -29.79 -24.84 8.56
CA GLU A 90 -29.26 -24.86 9.93
C GLU A 90 -30.13 -24.03 10.89
N LEU A 91 -30.46 -22.79 10.53
CA LEU A 91 -31.35 -21.94 11.33
C LEU A 91 -32.76 -22.52 11.48
N ASN A 92 -33.30 -23.18 10.43
CA ASN A 92 -34.61 -23.81 10.52
C ASN A 92 -34.62 -25.08 11.39
N GLN A 93 -33.52 -25.83 11.44
CA GLN A 93 -33.35 -27.00 12.31
C GLN A 93 -33.11 -26.58 13.77
N ASN A 94 -32.44 -25.43 14.00
CA ASN A 94 -32.02 -24.95 15.31
C ASN A 94 -32.87 -23.78 15.87
N LYS A 95 -34.13 -23.60 15.44
CA LYS A 95 -35.01 -22.47 15.85
C LYS A 95 -35.20 -22.26 17.36
N ALA A 96 -34.98 -23.29 18.19
CA ALA A 96 -35.06 -23.15 19.64
C ALA A 96 -33.84 -22.43 20.26
N ARG A 97 -32.79 -22.19 19.47
CA ARG A 97 -31.50 -21.61 19.89
C ARG A 97 -31.25 -20.19 19.38
N TYR A 98 -31.95 -19.77 18.33
CA TYR A 98 -31.72 -18.53 17.57
C TYR A 98 -33.01 -17.70 17.43
#